data_AF-A0A090D0E2-F1
#
_entry.id   AF-A0A090D0E2-F1
#
_cell.length_a   1.000
_cell.length_b   1.000
_cell.length_c   1.000
_cell.angle_alpha   90.00
_cell.angle_beta   90.00
_cell.angle_gamma   90.00
#
_symmetry.space_group_name_H-M   'P 1'
#
loop_
_entity.id
_entity.type
_entity.pdbx_description
1 polymer ?
#
loop_
_entity_poly.entity_id
_entity_poly.type
_entity_poly.pdbx_seq_one_letter_code
_entity_poly.pdbx_strand_id
1 'polypeptide(L)'
;MTSLIGDTTTSLQGLDQHVLSLEMRDLSKKNWVNERSSDYKTNFYMKNGTLNLYLKSGGGFAKPYKAFLFKEDQDATFDYTLLIKDLLEISEARLPTIVSIPIKSYVETGSKVKFLMLGQGPMATILGSFEVD
;
A
#
# COMPACT_ATOMS: atom_id res chain seq x y z
N MET A 1 -5.81 -38.35 -28.01
CA MET A 1 -6.29 -37.17 -28.76
C MET A 1 -7.80 -37.19 -28.59
N THR A 2 -8.48 -36.22 -27.96
CA THR A 2 -8.47 -34.76 -28.19
C THR A 2 -8.89 -34.03 -26.90
N SER A 3 -8.32 -32.84 -26.66
CA SER A 3 -8.63 -31.90 -25.57
C SER A 3 -9.77 -30.94 -25.95
N LEU A 4 -10.50 -30.41 -24.96
CA LEU A 4 -11.15 -29.07 -24.93
C LEU A 4 -11.71 -28.87 -23.51
N ILE A 5 -11.00 -28.23 -22.56
CA ILE A 5 -10.98 -26.78 -22.23
C ILE A 5 -12.40 -26.16 -22.28
N GLY A 6 -12.94 -25.53 -21.24
CA GLY A 6 -12.39 -25.21 -19.92
C GLY A 6 -13.43 -24.44 -19.08
N ASP A 7 -13.59 -24.87 -17.84
CA ASP A 7 -14.19 -24.06 -16.77
C ASP A 7 -13.07 -23.66 -15.82
N THR A 8 -12.24 -22.70 -16.23
CA THR A 8 -11.44 -21.95 -15.26
C THR A 8 -12.35 -20.92 -14.62
N THR A 9 -13.19 -21.36 -13.69
CA THR A 9 -13.55 -20.53 -12.55
C THR A 9 -12.24 -20.28 -11.81
N THR A 10 -11.53 -19.21 -12.17
CA THR A 10 -10.38 -18.73 -11.41
C THR A 10 -10.93 -18.27 -10.07
N SER A 11 -11.10 -19.21 -9.16
CA SER A 11 -11.45 -18.97 -7.78
C SER A 11 -10.34 -18.11 -7.19
N LEU A 12 -10.68 -16.89 -6.76
CA LEU A 12 -9.80 -15.98 -6.01
C LEU A 12 -9.38 -16.54 -4.63
N GLN A 13 -9.60 -17.83 -4.37
CA GLN A 13 -9.34 -18.51 -3.09
C GLN A 13 -7.87 -18.93 -2.89
N GLY A 14 -6.93 -18.43 -3.70
CA GLY A 14 -5.51 -18.80 -3.62
C GLY A 14 -4.54 -17.70 -3.17
N LEU A 15 -5.00 -16.48 -2.90
CA LEU A 15 -4.12 -15.39 -2.47
C LEU A 15 -4.02 -15.39 -0.95
N ASP A 16 -2.84 -15.74 -0.43
CA ASP A 16 -2.49 -15.71 0.99
C ASP A 16 -2.43 -14.25 1.49
N GLN A 17 -3.61 -13.67 1.69
CA GLN A 17 -3.81 -12.25 1.92
C GLN A 17 -3.62 -11.91 3.40
N HIS A 18 -2.62 -11.08 3.70
CA HIS A 18 -2.40 -10.56 5.04
C HIS A 18 -2.96 -9.15 5.15
N VAL A 19 -3.92 -8.93 6.06
CA VAL A 19 -4.39 -7.58 6.42
C VAL A 19 -3.38 -6.98 7.38
N LEU A 20 -2.73 -5.89 6.99
CA LEU A 20 -1.66 -5.29 7.78
C LEU A 20 -2.19 -4.27 8.79
N SER A 21 -1.53 -4.18 9.94
CA SER A 21 -1.78 -3.10 10.90
C SER A 21 -1.28 -1.77 10.32
N LEU A 22 -2.02 -0.69 10.60
CA LEU A 22 -1.69 0.66 10.14
C LEU A 22 -1.60 1.61 11.33
N GLU A 23 -0.56 2.43 11.33
CA GLU A 23 -0.46 3.62 12.18
C GLU A 23 -0.66 4.86 11.33
N MET A 24 -1.37 5.85 11.86
CA MET A 24 -1.67 7.09 11.15
C MET A 24 -1.21 8.30 11.96
N ARG A 25 -0.59 9.26 11.27
CA ARG A 25 -0.16 10.52 11.86
C ARG A 25 -0.76 11.70 11.13
N ASP A 26 -1.54 12.51 11.86
CA ASP A 26 -2.11 13.78 11.39
C ASP A 26 -1.02 14.85 11.29
N LEU A 27 -0.90 15.46 10.11
CA LEU A 27 0.09 16.50 9.83
C LEU A 27 -0.48 17.93 9.90
N SER A 28 -1.77 18.09 10.23
CA SER A 28 -2.43 19.40 10.31
C SER A 28 -2.18 20.16 11.62
N LYS A 29 -1.72 19.49 12.68
CA LYS A 29 -1.68 20.06 14.05
C LYS A 29 -0.34 20.62 14.54
N LYS A 30 0.77 20.55 13.79
CA LYS A 30 2.07 21.16 14.16
C LYS A 30 2.91 21.51 12.93
N ASN A 31 3.92 22.37 13.09
CA ASN A 31 4.91 22.87 12.11
C ASN A 31 5.63 21.78 11.26
N TRP A 32 4.89 21.05 10.42
CA TRP A 32 5.43 20.08 9.47
C TRP A 32 5.82 20.70 8.13
N VAL A 33 5.46 21.97 7.91
CA VAL A 33 5.87 22.75 6.73
C VAL A 33 7.40 22.80 6.60
N ASN A 34 8.15 22.71 7.71
CA ASN A 34 9.61 22.67 7.72
C ASN A 34 10.22 21.27 7.51
N GLU A 35 9.44 20.18 7.64
CA GLU A 35 9.87 18.82 7.26
C GLU A 35 9.64 18.55 5.77
N ARG A 36 9.02 19.48 5.03
CA ARG A 36 9.18 19.57 3.57
C ARG A 36 10.57 20.12 3.26
N SER A 37 11.60 19.30 3.47
CA SER A 37 12.77 19.48 2.60
C SER A 37 12.31 19.18 1.17
N SER A 38 12.91 19.90 0.23
CA SER A 38 12.82 19.74 -1.22
C SER A 38 13.12 18.33 -1.75
N ASP A 39 13.26 17.33 -0.88
CA ASP A 39 13.81 16.00 -1.18
C ASP A 39 12.75 14.90 -1.31
N TYR A 40 11.49 15.15 -0.93
CA TYR A 40 10.40 14.19 -1.15
C TYR A 40 9.87 14.27 -2.58
N LYS A 41 10.68 13.86 -3.56
CA LYS A 41 10.22 13.60 -4.94
C LYS A 41 9.28 12.37 -5.01
N THR A 42 9.30 11.52 -4.00
CA THR A 42 8.44 10.33 -3.84
C THR A 42 7.50 10.53 -2.65
N ASN A 43 6.21 10.17 -2.80
CA ASN A 43 5.20 10.26 -1.73
C ASN A 43 5.41 9.22 -0.60
N PHE A 44 6.63 8.67 -0.44
CA PHE A 44 6.93 7.59 0.47
C PHE A 44 8.42 7.53 0.88
N TYR A 45 8.68 6.88 2.02
CA TYR A 45 10.02 6.50 2.46
C TYR A 45 9.99 5.23 3.33
N MET A 46 11.12 4.51 3.40
CA MET A 46 11.32 3.38 4.31
C MET A 46 12.09 3.83 5.55
N LYS A 47 11.67 3.39 6.74
CA LYS A 47 12.42 3.60 7.99
C LYS A 47 12.22 2.41 8.92
N ASN A 48 13.31 1.77 9.34
CA ASN A 48 13.30 0.64 10.28
C ASN A 48 12.30 -0.46 9.88
N GLY A 49 12.23 -0.81 8.59
CA GLY A 49 11.30 -1.83 8.10
C GLY A 49 9.83 -1.44 8.01
N THR A 50 9.55 -0.16 8.22
CA THR A 50 8.22 0.43 8.08
C THR A 50 8.17 1.29 6.83
N LEU A 51 7.20 1.03 5.96
CA LEU A 51 6.86 1.89 4.85
C LEU A 51 6.02 3.05 5.37
N ASN A 52 6.46 4.27 5.11
CA ASN A 52 5.74 5.49 5.48
C ASN A 52 5.27 6.18 4.21
N LEU A 53 3.96 6.39 4.10
CA LEU A 53 3.30 6.94 2.92
C LEU A 53 2.67 8.27 3.24
N TYR A 54 3.08 9.31 2.53
CA TYR A 54 2.48 10.61 2.61
C TYR A 54 1.28 10.69 1.66
N LEU A 55 0.09 10.84 2.23
CA LEU A 55 -1.14 11.00 1.48
C LEU A 55 -1.59 12.46 1.64
N LYS A 56 -1.59 13.20 0.52
CA LYS A 56 -2.03 14.61 0.46
C LYS A 56 -3.48 14.81 0.89
N SER A 57 -4.27 13.75 0.88
CA SER A 57 -5.71 13.77 1.08
C SER A 57 -6.17 12.55 1.89
N GLY A 58 -5.78 12.47 3.17
CA GLY A 58 -6.25 11.45 4.10
C GLY A 58 -7.56 11.80 4.77
N GLY A 59 -8.45 10.84 4.99
CA GLY A 59 -9.52 11.01 5.96
C GLY A 59 -8.93 11.37 7.32
N GLY A 60 -9.57 12.27 8.06
CA GLY A 60 -9.22 12.52 9.45
C GLY A 60 -9.20 11.23 10.30
N PHE A 61 -8.78 11.35 11.57
CA PHE A 61 -8.48 10.30 12.57
C PHE A 61 -9.24 8.95 12.60
N ALA A 62 -10.35 8.75 11.88
CA ALA A 62 -10.91 7.43 11.60
C ALA A 62 -10.00 6.68 10.63
N LYS A 63 -9.53 5.46 10.97
CA LYS A 63 -8.67 4.60 10.12
C LYS A 63 -9.33 4.37 8.75
N PRO A 64 -9.07 5.21 7.72
CA PRO A 64 -9.81 5.14 6.48
C PRO A 64 -9.07 4.26 5.49
N TYR A 65 -7.95 3.66 5.88
CA TYR A 65 -7.14 2.84 5.01
C TYR A 65 -7.12 1.41 5.51
N LYS A 66 -7.04 0.47 4.57
CA LYS A 66 -6.61 -0.91 4.80
C LYS A 66 -5.45 -1.21 3.88
N ALA A 67 -4.44 -1.92 4.39
CA ALA A 67 -3.39 -2.46 3.54
C ALA A 67 -3.48 -3.98 3.52
N PHE A 68 -3.26 -4.53 2.34
CA PHE A 68 -3.29 -5.95 2.06
C PHE A 68 -1.97 -6.32 1.38
N LEU A 69 -1.30 -7.33 1.91
CA LEU A 69 -0.10 -7.86 1.30
C LEU A 69 -0.42 -9.17 0.58
N PHE A 70 0.09 -9.29 -0.62
CA PHE A 70 -0.02 -10.47 -1.46
C PHE A 70 1.39 -10.91 -1.87
N LYS A 71 1.69 -12.20 -1.78
CA LYS A 71 2.87 -12.78 -2.40
C LYS A 71 2.57 -12.99 -3.88
N GLU A 72 3.45 -12.55 -4.75
CA GLU A 72 3.32 -12.79 -6.19
C GLU A 72 3.84 -14.20 -6.52
N ASP A 73 3.29 -14.81 -7.57
CA ASP A 73 3.77 -16.10 -8.06
C ASP A 73 5.20 -16.01 -8.62
N GLN A 74 5.90 -17.14 -8.64
CA GLN A 74 7.24 -17.25 -9.21
C GLN A 74 7.23 -16.79 -10.69
N ASP A 75 8.19 -15.94 -11.07
CA ASP A 75 8.34 -15.19 -12.34
C ASP A 75 7.80 -13.74 -12.40
N ALA A 76 7.30 -13.19 -11.29
CA ALA A 76 7.01 -11.76 -11.22
C ALA A 76 8.28 -10.91 -11.01
N THR A 77 8.33 -9.72 -11.62
CA THR A 77 9.40 -8.71 -11.36
C THR A 77 9.46 -8.26 -9.89
N PHE A 78 8.39 -8.52 -9.13
CA PHE A 78 8.23 -8.20 -7.71
C PHE A 78 7.79 -9.45 -6.97
N ASP A 79 8.31 -9.65 -5.76
CA ASP A 79 7.97 -10.79 -4.91
C ASP A 79 6.65 -10.57 -4.15
N TYR A 80 6.31 -9.30 -3.88
CA TYR A 80 5.09 -8.95 -3.17
C TYR A 80 4.37 -7.73 -3.76
N THR A 81 3.05 -7.75 -3.63
CA THR A 81 2.16 -6.61 -3.85
C THR A 81 1.58 -6.13 -2.53
N LEU A 82 1.81 -4.86 -2.21
CA LEU A 82 1.14 -4.16 -1.12
C LEU A 82 0.02 -3.27 -1.68
N LEU A 83 -1.23 -3.67 -1.49
CA LEU A 83 -2.41 -2.92 -1.90
C LEU A 83 -2.94 -2.08 -0.75
N ILE A 84 -3.13 -0.79 -0.98
CA ILE A 84 -3.68 0.14 0.00
C ILE A 84 -5.03 0.64 -0.51
N LYS A 85 -6.07 0.37 0.25
CA LYS A 85 -7.44 0.73 -0.08
C LYS A 85 -7.91 1.88 0.81
N ASP A 86 -8.36 2.96 0.17
CA ASP A 86 -9.17 3.98 0.84
C ASP A 86 -10.58 3.44 1.06
N LEU A 87 -11.06 3.52 2.30
CA LEU A 87 -12.36 3.06 2.78
C LEU A 87 -13.35 4.21 2.89
N LEU A 88 -12.91 5.46 2.76
CA LEU A 88 -13.81 6.60 2.76
C LEU A 88 -14.35 6.84 1.36
N GLU A 89 -15.65 6.60 1.21
CA GLU A 89 -16.40 6.91 -0.01
C GLU A 89 -16.68 8.42 -0.12
N ILE A 90 -16.65 9.18 0.98
CA ILE A 90 -17.25 10.52 1.07
C ILE A 90 -16.22 11.63 1.36
N SER A 91 -16.51 12.80 0.78
CA SER A 91 -15.86 14.13 0.86
C SER A 91 -15.76 14.73 2.28
N GLU A 92 -15.37 13.97 3.30
CA GLU A 92 -14.94 14.58 4.55
C GLU A 92 -13.61 15.31 4.37
N ALA A 93 -13.40 16.37 5.17
CA ALA A 93 -12.22 17.22 5.08
C ALA A 93 -10.94 16.37 5.10
N ARG A 94 -10.26 16.32 3.95
CA ARG A 94 -9.09 15.47 3.77
C ARG A 94 -7.87 16.18 4.33
N LEU A 95 -7.31 15.65 5.41
CA LEU A 95 -6.10 16.16 6.05
C LEU A 95 -4.87 15.40 5.55
N PRO A 96 -3.75 16.09 5.29
CA PRO A 96 -2.49 15.41 4.99
C PRO A 96 -2.12 14.45 6.12
N THR A 97 -1.89 13.18 5.75
CA THR A 97 -1.69 12.09 6.71
C THR A 97 -0.49 11.23 6.29
N ILE A 98 0.29 10.76 7.26
CA ILE A 98 1.24 9.66 7.04
C ILE A 98 0.57 8.35 7.46
N VAL A 99 0.58 7.38 6.56
CA VAL A 99 0.23 5.99 6.85
C VAL A 99 1.52 5.18 6.98
N SER A 100 1.73 4.59 8.15
CA SER A 100 2.90 3.77 8.46
C SER A 100 2.49 2.30 8.50
N ILE A 101 3.21 1.47 7.73
CA ILE A 101 2.91 0.06 7.49
C ILE A 101 4.16 -0.76 7.83
N PRO A 102 4.15 -1.62 8.86
CA PRO A 102 5.31 -2.41 9.25
C PRO A 102 5.50 -3.59 8.28
N ILE A 103 6.40 -3.46 7.30
CA ILE A 103 6.57 -4.44 6.20
C ILE A 103 7.46 -5.61 6.61
N LYS A 104 8.54 -5.35 7.38
CA LYS A 104 9.50 -6.40 7.80
C LYS A 104 8.87 -7.55 8.60
N SER A 105 7.69 -7.35 9.17
CA SER A 105 6.96 -8.40 9.89
C SER A 105 6.32 -9.44 8.97
N TYR A 106 6.25 -9.17 7.66
CA TYR A 106 5.47 -9.96 6.71
C TYR A 106 6.22 -10.29 5.40
N VAL A 107 7.37 -9.65 5.17
CA VAL A 107 8.14 -9.77 3.93
C VAL A 107 9.60 -10.12 4.27
N GLU A 108 10.16 -11.07 3.53
CA GLU A 108 11.55 -11.51 3.68
C GLU A 108 12.54 -10.41 3.24
N THR A 109 13.66 -10.27 3.95
CA THR A 109 14.75 -9.38 3.53
C THR A 109 15.24 -9.73 2.13
N GLY A 110 15.49 -8.71 1.29
CA GLY A 110 15.84 -8.84 -0.11
C GLY A 110 14.65 -8.93 -1.07
N SER A 111 13.42 -9.04 -0.56
CA SER A 111 12.22 -9.08 -1.41
C SER A 111 11.92 -7.71 -2.02
N LYS A 112 11.52 -7.70 -3.28
CA LYS A 112 11.04 -6.52 -4.01
C LYS A 112 9.52 -6.40 -3.86
N VAL A 113 9.09 -5.26 -3.34
CA VAL A 113 7.67 -4.96 -3.10
C VAL A 113 7.24 -3.85 -4.04
N LYS A 114 6.20 -4.09 -4.84
CA LYS A 114 5.43 -3.01 -5.48
C LYS A 114 4.27 -2.65 -4.57
N PHE A 115 3.90 -1.37 -4.51
CA PHE A 115 2.74 -0.97 -3.74
C PHE A 115 1.81 -0.06 -4.54
N LEU A 116 0.52 -0.31 -4.38
CA LEU A 116 -0.55 0.27 -5.17
C LEU A 116 -1.57 0.92 -4.25
N MET A 117 -2.23 1.95 -4.76
CA MET A 117 -3.40 2.53 -4.12
C MET A 117 -4.64 2.28 -4.95
N LEU A 118 -5.65 1.67 -4.33
CA LEU A 118 -6.99 1.65 -4.85
C LEU A 118 -7.70 2.90 -4.32
N GLY A 119 -7.75 3.93 -5.16
CA GLY A 119 -8.56 5.13 -4.91
C GLY A 119 -10.04 4.89 -5.24
N GLN A 120 -10.79 5.98 -5.43
CA GLN A 120 -12.22 5.93 -5.79
C GLN A 120 -12.49 5.56 -7.26
N GLY A 121 -11.45 5.23 -8.04
CA GLY A 121 -11.55 4.80 -9.44
C GLY A 121 -11.44 3.28 -9.60
N PRO A 122 -11.84 2.74 -10.77
CA PRO A 122 -11.83 1.29 -11.02
C PRO A 122 -10.42 0.70 -11.19
N MET A 123 -9.37 1.53 -11.24
CA MET A 123 -7.99 1.10 -11.48
C MET A 123 -7.11 1.39 -10.27
N ALA A 124 -6.30 0.41 -9.87
CA ALA A 124 -5.26 0.59 -8.87
C ALA A 124 -4.04 1.28 -9.50
N THR A 125 -3.55 2.34 -8.87
CA THR A 125 -2.37 3.09 -9.34
C THR A 125 -1.12 2.61 -8.59
N ILE A 126 -0.06 2.24 -9.31
CA ILE A 126 1.24 1.94 -8.70
C ILE A 126 1.81 3.24 -8.14
N LEU A 127 2.04 3.26 -6.83
CA LEU A 127 2.62 4.41 -6.13
C LEU A 127 4.16 4.34 -6.08
N GLY A 128 4.72 3.14 -6.19
CA GLY A 128 6.15 2.92 -6.22
C GLY A 128 6.52 1.47 -5.95
N SER A 129 7.81 1.26 -5.74
CA SER A 129 8.38 -0.01 -5.32
C SER A 129 9.61 0.21 -4.45
N PHE A 130 9.96 -0.78 -3.65
CA PHE A 130 11.16 -0.79 -2.81
C PHE A 130 11.65 -2.23 -2.60
N GLU A 131 12.91 -2.36 -2.19
CA GLU A 131 13.48 -3.60 -1.69
C GLU A 131 13.52 -3.56 -0.16
N VAL A 132 13.23 -4.68 0.50
CA VAL A 132 13.23 -4.76 1.96
C VAL A 132 14.65 -5.04 2.45
N ASP A 133 15.30 -4.02 3.00
CA ASP A 133 16.47 -4.20 3.88
C ASP A 133 16.07 -4.87 5.20
#